data_AF-A0A529XAD6-F1
#
_entry.id   AF-A0A529XAD6-F1
#
_cell.length_a   1.000
_cell.length_b   1.000
_cell.length_c   1.000
_cell.angle_alpha   90.00
_cell.angle_beta   90.00
_cell.angle_gamma   90.00
#
_symmetry.space_group_name_H-M   'P 1'
#
loop_
_entity.id
_entity.type
_entity.pdbx_description
1 polymer ?
#
loop_
_entity_poly.entity_id
_entity_poly.type
_entity_poly.pdbx_seq_one_letter_code
_entity_poly.pdbx_strand_id
1 'polypeptide(L)' 'MSKGAFLPDEVTFLGRVLELSAGADETEEQRERRAMRIIANYMAGITDERELAELSRRPLGR' A
#
# COMPACT_ATOMS: atom_id res chain seq x y z
N MET A 1 14.32 -6.41 -7.54
CA MET A 1 13.08 -7.21 -7.74
C MET A 1 13.47 -8.62 -8.19
N SER A 2 13.59 -9.57 -7.26
CA SER A 2 13.63 -10.99 -7.64
C SER A 2 12.20 -11.38 -8.02
N LYS A 3 12.00 -11.98 -9.20
CA LYS A 3 10.66 -12.31 -9.72
C LYS A 3 9.97 -13.32 -8.79
N GLY A 4 9.13 -12.84 -7.87
CA GLY A 4 8.16 -13.67 -7.14
C GLY A 4 7.91 -13.33 -5.67
N ALA A 5 8.75 -12.54 -5.01
CA ALA A 5 8.58 -12.23 -3.60
C ALA A 5 9.11 -10.84 -3.22
N PHE A 6 8.46 -10.20 -2.25
CA PHE A 6 8.94 -8.98 -1.61
C PHE A 6 10.14 -9.29 -0.71
N LEU A 7 11.14 -8.42 -0.75
CA LEU A 7 12.25 -8.41 0.19
C LEU A 7 11.77 -7.96 1.58
N PRO A 8 12.45 -8.33 2.67
CA PRO A 8 12.10 -7.88 4.02
C PRO A 8 11.97 -6.36 4.15
N ASP A 9 12.84 -5.62 3.47
CA ASP A 9 12.81 -4.15 3.47
C ASP A 9 11.58 -3.61 2.72
N GLU A 10 11.17 -4.29 1.64
CA GLU A 10 9.95 -3.95 0.89
C GLU A 10 8.71 -4.22 1.75
N VAL A 11 8.66 -5.35 2.46
CA VAL A 11 7.56 -5.65 3.41
C VAL A 11 7.50 -4.61 4.53
N THR A 12 8.65 -4.22 5.08
CA THR A 12 8.74 -3.19 6.14
C THR A 12 8.27 -1.83 5.62
N PHE A 13 8.67 -1.46 4.40
CA PHE A 13 8.22 -0.24 3.74
C PHE A 13 6.70 -0.25 3.53
N LEU A 14 6.14 -1.31 2.95
CA LEU A 14 4.70 -1.43 2.70
C LEU A 14 3.88 -1.42 3.99
N GLY A 15 4.40 -2.03 5.07
CA GLY A 15 3.78 -1.99 6.40
C GLY A 15 3.69 -0.56 6.95
N ARG A 16 4.74 0.26 6.82
CA ARG A 16 4.70 1.67 7.23
C ARG A 16 3.66 2.47 6.44
N VAL A 17 3.59 2.26 5.13
CA VAL A 17 2.59 2.92 4.27
C VAL A 17 1.17 2.53 4.68
N LEU A 18 0.94 1.28 5.06
CA LEU A 18 -0.36 0.81 5.56
C LEU A 18 -0.73 1.49 6.88
N GLU A 19 0.19 1.72 7.79
CA GLU A 19 -0.10 2.46 9.03
C GLU A 19 -0.32 3.97 8.76
N LEU A 20 0.52 4.58 7.92
CA LEU A 20 0.43 6.01 7.58
C LEU A 20 -0.84 6.41 6.81
N SER A 21 -1.47 5.45 6.12
CA SER A 21 -2.69 5.68 5.35
C SER A 21 -3.95 5.14 6.02
N ALA A 22 -3.87 4.71 7.29
CA ALA A 22 -5.03 4.22 8.05
C ALA A 22 -6.10 5.31 8.25
N GLY A 23 -7.36 4.90 8.10
CA GLY A 23 -8.52 5.71 8.49
C GLY A 23 -8.85 5.53 9.97
N ALA A 24 -9.45 6.55 10.59
CA ALA A 24 -9.75 6.55 12.03
C ALA A 24 -10.66 5.39 12.49
N ASP A 25 -11.61 4.96 11.63
CA ASP A 25 -12.60 3.90 11.93
C ASP A 25 -12.64 2.85 10.80
N GLU A 26 -11.47 2.54 10.23
CA GLU A 26 -11.39 1.60 9.12
C GLU A 26 -11.71 0.16 9.57
N THR A 27 -12.60 -0.52 8.84
CA THR A 27 -12.88 -1.94 9.05
C THR A 27 -11.74 -2.82 8.54
N GLU A 28 -11.67 -4.07 8.99
CA GLU A 28 -10.67 -5.02 8.51
C GLU A 28 -10.73 -5.23 6.98
N GLU A 29 -11.95 -5.29 6.41
CA GLU A 29 -12.15 -5.40 4.97
C GLU A 29 -11.65 -4.14 4.22
N GLN A 30 -11.89 -2.94 4.77
CA GLN A 30 -11.40 -1.71 4.17
C GLN A 30 -9.87 -1.65 4.21
N ARG A 31 -9.27 -2.08 5.33
CA ARG A 31 -7.82 -2.20 5.51
C ARG A 31 -7.20 -3.18 4.52
N GLU A 32 -7.83 -4.35 4.32
CA GLU A 32 -7.38 -5.34 3.34
C GLU A 32 -7.42 -4.79 1.91
N ARG A 33 -8.55 -4.16 1.52
CA ARG A 33 -8.66 -3.50 0.20
C ARG A 33 -7.59 -2.42 0.02
N ARG A 34 -7.26 -1.68 1.08
CA ARG A 34 -6.20 -0.65 1.04
C ARG A 34 -4.82 -1.27 0.91
N ALA A 35 -4.53 -2.36 1.62
CA ALA A 35 -3.28 -3.11 1.47
C ALA A 35 -3.07 -3.59 0.02
N MET A 36 -4.13 -4.11 -0.62
CA MET A 36 -4.08 -4.51 -2.03
C MET A 36 -3.74 -3.32 -2.95
N ARG A 37 -4.31 -2.14 -2.70
CA ARG A 37 -4.00 -0.92 -3.47
C ARG A 37 -2.56 -0.47 -3.29
N ILE A 38 -2.03 -0.51 -2.06
CA ILE A 38 -0.63 -0.19 -1.76
C ILE A 38 0.28 -1.13 -2.56
N ILE A 39 0.02 -2.44 -2.53
CA ILE A 39 0.80 -3.43 -3.27
C ILE A 39 0.72 -3.19 -4.78
N ALA A 40 -0.47 -2.94 -5.33
CA ALA A 40 -0.66 -2.69 -6.76
C ALA A 40 0.08 -1.43 -7.24
N ASN A 41 -0.03 -0.33 -6.50
CA ASN A 41 0.66 0.93 -6.81
C ASN A 41 2.19 0.79 -6.69
N TYR A 42 2.67 0.05 -5.69
CA TYR A 42 4.10 -0.24 -5.54
C TYR A 42 4.64 -1.07 -6.71
N MET A 43 3.92 -2.12 -7.12
CA MET A 43 4.27 -2.92 -8.31
C MET A 43 4.21 -2.11 -9.61
N ALA A 44 3.42 -1.03 -9.66
CA ALA A 44 3.41 -0.07 -10.77
C ALA A 44 4.61 0.92 -10.74
N GLY A 45 5.51 0.80 -9.76
CA GLY A 45 6.74 1.57 -9.66
C GLY A 45 6.66 2.78 -8.74
N ILE A 46 5.55 2.98 -8.03
CA ILE A 46 5.41 4.08 -7.06
C ILE A 46 6.15 3.69 -5.78
N THR A 47 7.24 4.39 -5.49
CA THR A 47 8.14 4.08 -4.38
C THR A 47 8.27 5.21 -3.36
N ASP A 48 7.71 6.39 -3.64
CA ASP A 48 7.60 7.46 -2.65
C ASP A 48 6.52 7.10 -1.61
N GLU A 49 6.89 7.15 -0.33
CA GLU A 49 6.05 6.71 0.78
C GLU A 49 4.76 7.54 0.88
N ARG A 50 4.84 8.85 0.67
CA ARG A 50 3.71 9.78 0.85
C ARG A 50 2.77 9.70 -0.34
N GLU A 51 3.32 9.64 -1.55
CA GLU A 51 2.55 9.44 -2.78
C GLU A 51 1.81 8.11 -2.73
N LEU A 52 2.48 7.02 -2.33
CA LEU A 52 1.89 5.70 -2.23
C LEU A 52 0.75 5.67 -1.19
N ALA A 53 0.95 6.33 -0.05
CA ALA A 53 -0.06 6.47 0.99
C ALA A 53 -1.29 7.29 0.52
N GLU A 54 -1.09 8.35 -0.27
CA GLU A 54 -2.19 9.18 -0.76
C GLU A 54 -3.00 8.47 -1.84
N LEU A 55 -2.32 7.88 -2.84
CA LEU A 55 -2.97 7.16 -3.94
C LEU A 55 -3.78 5.96 -3.44
N SER A 56 -3.29 5.27 -2.41
CA SER A 56 -3.93 4.07 -1.88
C SER A 56 -5.16 4.33 -1.01
N ARG A 57 -5.43 5.59 -0.62
CA ARG A 57 -6.69 5.99 0.05
C ARG A 57 -7.87 6.06 -0.92
N ARG A 58 -7.60 6.22 -2.21
CA ARG A 58 -8.63 6.34 -3.25
C ARG A 58 -8.88 4.98 -3.90
N PRO A 59 -10.09 4.71 -4.41
CA PRO A 59 -10.34 3.53 -5.25
C PRO A 59 -9.38 3.51 -6.46
N LEU A 60 -8.99 2.31 -6.91
CA LEU A 60 -8.22 2.16 -8.14
C LEU A 60 -9.16 2.45 -9.32
N GLY A 61 -8.97 3.59 -9.98
CA GLY A 61 -9.83 4.04 -11.07
C GLY A 61 -11.15 4.65 -10.59
N ARG A 62 -11.69 5.58 -11.38
CA ARG A 62 -13.11 5.95 -11.30
C ARG A 62 -13.97 4.80 -11.75
#